data_AF-A0AA86BMJ9-F1
#
_entry.id   AF-A0AA86BMJ9-F1
#
_cell.length_a   1.000
_cell.length_b   1.000
_cell.length_c   1.000
_cell.angle_alpha   90.00
_cell.angle_beta   90.00
_cell.angle_gamma   90.00
#
_symmetry.space_group_name_H-M   'P 1'
#
loop_
_entity.id
_entity.type
_entity.pdbx_description
1 polymer ?
#
loop_
_entity_poly.entity_id
_entity_poly.type
_entity_poly.pdbx_seq_one_letter_code
_entity_poly.pdbx_strand_id
1 'polypeptide(L)' 'MKDEAAEKAAQLRQAEETKSRLLQMASEKIAPLQDAVDLGLATDDEKAQLDEWKKYRVLVNRVDTLNPDWPEKPS' A
#
# COMPACT_ATOMS: atom_id res chain seq x y z
N MET A 1 -5.57 7.04 -32.96
CA MET A 1 -5.57 8.18 -31.99
C MET A 1 -6.63 8.03 -30.90
N LYS A 2 -7.90 7.70 -31.19
CA LYS A 2 -8.90 7.45 -30.12
C LYS A 2 -8.58 6.21 -29.27
N ASP A 3 -8.06 5.15 -29.89
CA ASP A 3 -7.79 3.89 -29.20
C ASP A 3 -6.64 4.02 -28.20
N GLU A 4 -5.55 4.71 -28.57
CA GLU A 4 -4.39 4.94 -27.69
C GLU A 4 -4.72 5.78 -26.45
N ALA A 5 -5.57 6.80 -26.59
CA ALA A 5 -6.01 7.62 -25.44
C ALA A 5 -6.92 6.82 -24.49
N ALA A 6 -7.79 5.97 -25.04
CA ALA A 6 -8.65 5.09 -24.26
C ALA A 6 -7.85 4.01 -23.52
N GLU A 7 -6.83 3.45 -24.16
CA GLU A 7 -5.89 2.49 -23.54
C GLU A 7 -5.11 3.11 -22.39
N LYS A 8 -4.52 4.30 -22.59
CA LYS A 8 -3.79 5.03 -21.53
C LYS A 8 -4.71 5.37 -20.35
N ALA A 9 -5.94 5.80 -20.61
CA ALA A 9 -6.91 6.08 -19.57
C ALA A 9 -7.32 4.81 -18.80
N ALA A 10 -7.43 3.66 -19.47
CA ALA A 10 -7.73 2.38 -18.83
C ALA A 10 -6.56 1.91 -17.94
N GLN A 11 -5.32 2.02 -18.43
CA GLN A 11 -4.11 1.69 -17.66
C GLN A 11 -3.99 2.55 -16.40
N LEU A 12 -4.23 3.86 -16.51
CA LEU A 12 -4.20 4.76 -15.36
C LEU A 12 -5.26 4.38 -14.32
N ARG A 13 -6.49 4.08 -14.76
CA ARG A 13 -7.55 3.61 -13.83
C ARG A 13 -7.13 2.34 -13.09
N GLN A 14 -6.56 1.37 -13.81
CA GLN A 14 -6.10 0.12 -13.21
C GLN A 14 -4.95 0.34 -12.20
N ALA A 15 -4.04 1.28 -12.48
CA ALA A 15 -2.96 1.64 -11.57
C ALA A 15 -3.49 2.31 -10.29
N GLU A 16 -4.45 3.23 -10.41
CA GLU A 16 -5.11 3.85 -9.25
C GLU A 16 -5.91 2.84 -8.40
N GLU A 17 -6.64 1.93 -9.03
CA GLU A 17 -7.34 0.83 -8.34
C GLU A 17 -6.35 -0.08 -7.60
N THR A 18 -5.22 -0.38 -8.23
CA THR A 18 -4.13 -1.13 -7.59
C THR A 18 -3.59 -0.39 -6.38
N LYS A 19 -3.29 0.91 -6.50
CA LYS A 19 -2.84 1.76 -5.39
C LYS A 19 -3.81 1.71 -4.22
N SER A 20 -5.10 1.93 -4.50
CA SER A 20 -6.17 1.89 -3.50
C SER A 20 -6.20 0.55 -2.76
N ARG A 21 -6.19 -0.57 -3.49
CA ARG A 21 -6.21 -1.92 -2.91
C ARG A 21 -4.99 -2.18 -2.02
N LEU A 22 -3.80 -1.75 -2.45
CA LEU A 22 -2.57 -1.94 -1.67
C LEU A 22 -2.56 -1.07 -0.40
N LEU A 23 -3.08 0.16 -0.47
CA LEU A 23 -3.24 1.04 0.70
C LEU A 23 -4.27 0.50 1.69
N GLN A 24 -5.39 -0.04 1.20
CA GLN A 24 -6.39 -0.70 2.02
C GLN A 24 -5.80 -1.90 2.74
N MET A 25 -5.16 -2.81 2.01
CA MET A 25 -4.50 -3.99 2.60
C MET A 25 -3.47 -3.60 3.67
N ALA A 26 -2.62 -2.60 3.39
CA ALA A 26 -1.65 -2.13 4.37
C ALA A 26 -2.34 -1.56 5.62
N SER A 27 -3.45 -0.84 5.46
CA SER A 27 -4.22 -0.29 6.58
C SER A 27 -4.89 -1.39 7.42
N GLU A 28 -5.41 -2.43 6.77
CA GLU A 28 -5.99 -3.61 7.42
C GLU A 28 -4.95 -4.42 8.23
N LYS A 29 -3.68 -4.44 7.77
CA LYS A 29 -2.57 -5.05 8.53
C LYS A 29 -2.09 -4.16 9.67
N ILE A 30 -2.01 -2.86 9.45
CA ILE A 30 -1.55 -1.88 10.45
C ILE A 30 -2.52 -1.79 11.64
N ALA A 31 -3.84 -1.84 11.41
CA ALA A 31 -4.83 -1.63 12.46
C ALA A 31 -4.62 -2.54 13.70
N PRO A 32 -4.61 -3.88 13.59
CA PRO A 32 -4.41 -4.75 14.75
C PRO A 32 -3.02 -4.60 15.40
N LEU A 33 -1.97 -4.37 14.60
CA LEU A 33 -0.61 -4.16 15.10
C LEU A 33 -0.50 -2.85 15.89
N GLN A 34 -1.16 -1.79 15.41
CA GLN A 34 -1.21 -0.51 16.09
C GLN A 34 -2.03 -0.63 17.38
N ASP A 35 -3.16 -1.33 17.38
CA ASP A 35 -3.94 -1.59 18.58
C ASP A 35 -3.10 -2.32 19.65
N ALA A 36 -2.31 -3.33 19.24
CA ALA A 36 -1.39 -4.03 20.15
C ALA A 36 -0.33 -3.09 20.74
N VAL A 37 0.23 -2.17 19.95
CA VAL A 37 1.19 -1.16 20.43
C VAL A 37 0.52 -0.19 21.40
N ASP A 38 -0.66 0.31 21.06
CA ASP A 38 -1.40 1.30 21.85
C ASP A 38 -1.87 0.72 23.19
N LEU A 39 -2.20 -0.57 23.23
CA LEU A 39 -2.55 -1.31 24.45
C LEU A 39 -1.33 -1.80 25.24
N GLY A 40 -0.11 -1.60 24.73
CA GLY A 40 1.11 -2.10 25.35
C GLY A 40 1.26 -3.62 25.34
N LEU A 41 0.56 -4.30 24.44
CA LEU A 41 0.53 -5.75 24.28
C LEU A 41 1.45 -6.26 23.16
N ALA A 42 1.94 -5.36 22.30
CA ALA A 42 2.77 -5.73 21.16
C ALA A 42 4.12 -6.36 21.57
N THR A 43 4.37 -7.53 20.99
CA THR A 43 5.69 -8.16 20.93
C THR A 43 6.66 -7.31 20.08
N ASP A 44 7.96 -7.58 20.19
CA ASP A 44 8.96 -6.88 19.38
C ASP A 44 8.82 -7.22 17.89
N ASP A 45 8.39 -8.44 17.56
CA ASP A 45 8.09 -8.86 16.18
C ASP A 45 6.89 -8.09 15.60
N GLU A 46 5.82 -7.88 16.39
CA GLU A 46 4.67 -7.08 15.95
C GLU A 46 5.04 -5.61 15.75
N LYS A 47 5.93 -5.05 16.57
CA LYS A 47 6.46 -3.68 16.37
C LYS A 47 7.27 -3.59 15.08
N ALA A 48 8.14 -4.57 14.82
CA ALA A 48 8.91 -4.62 13.58
C ALA A 48 7.99 -4.72 12.36
N GLN A 49 7.00 -5.61 12.39
CA GLN A 49 6.00 -5.72 11.33
C GLN A 49 5.21 -4.41 11.15
N LEU A 50 4.82 -3.74 12.25
CA LEU A 50 4.11 -2.46 12.18
C LEU A 50 4.92 -1.41 11.43
N ASP A 51 6.22 -1.32 11.71
CA ASP A 51 7.12 -0.37 11.05
C ASP A 51 7.29 -0.70 9.56
N GLU A 52 7.44 -1.98 9.21
CA GLU A 52 7.51 -2.42 7.81
C GLU A 52 6.22 -2.10 7.04
N TRP A 53 5.06 -2.38 7.61
CA TRP A 53 3.76 -2.08 7.00
C TRP A 53 3.51 -0.57 6.88
N LYS A 54 3.90 0.23 7.89
CA LYS A 54 3.85 1.70 7.80
C LYS A 54 4.74 2.23 6.69
N LYS A 55 5.98 1.74 6.58
CA LYS A 55 6.91 2.09 5.50
C LYS A 55 6.33 1.71 4.14
N TYR A 56 5.83 0.49 3.99
CA TYR A 56 5.19 0.01 2.77
C TYR A 56 4.01 0.89 2.35
N ARG A 57 3.10 1.23 3.28
CA ARG A 57 1.95 2.13 3.01
C ARG A 57 2.40 3.48 2.47
N VAL A 58 3.45 4.06 3.05
CA VAL A 58 4.04 5.34 2.59
C VAL A 58 4.65 5.20 1.19
N LEU A 59 5.36 4.10 0.92
CA LEU A 59 5.95 3.84 -0.40
C LEU A 59 4.88 3.68 -1.47
N VAL A 60 3.84 2.87 -1.22
CA VAL A 60 2.68 2.72 -2.12
C VAL A 60 2.02 4.08 -2.39
N ASN A 61 1.81 4.90 -1.36
CA ASN A 61 1.18 6.21 -1.52
C ASN A 61 1.98 7.16 -2.43
N ARG A 62 3.30 6.97 -2.50
CA ARG A 62 4.23 7.78 -3.32
C ARG A 62 4.40 7.26 -4.76
N VAL A 63 3.90 6.07 -5.09
CA VAL A 63 4.00 5.53 -6.44
C VAL A 63 3.31 6.45 -7.44
N ASP A 64 4.01 6.76 -8.53
CA ASP A 64 3.49 7.40 -9.72
C ASP A 64 2.69 6.38 -10.54
N THR A 65 1.39 6.61 -10.69
CA THR A 65 0.48 5.71 -11.38
C THR A 65 0.55 5.80 -12.91
N LEU A 66 1.27 6.78 -13.46
CA LEU A 66 1.59 6.85 -14.88
C LEU A 66 2.70 5.87 -15.29
N ASN A 67 3.58 5.51 -14.36
CA ASN A 67 4.66 4.54 -14.55
C ASN A 67 4.92 3.79 -13.23
N PRO A 68 4.02 2.87 -12.85
CA PRO A 68 4.04 2.31 -11.50
C PRO A 68 5.18 1.32 -11.30
N ASP A 69 5.94 1.55 -10.24
CA ASP A 69 6.88 0.59 -9.65
C ASP A 69 6.41 0.28 -8.22
N TRP A 70 5.76 -0.88 -8.05
CA TRP A 70 5.12 -1.22 -6.78
C TRP A 70 6.14 -1.80 -5.79
N PRO A 71 6.21 -1.29 -4.55
CA PRO A 71 7.11 -1.86 -3.56
C PRO A 71 6.75 -3.31 -3.22
N GLU A 72 7.74 -4.09 -2.78
CA GLU A 72 7.51 -5.43 -2.27
C GLU A 72 6.73 -5.39 -0.96
N LYS A 73 5.82 -6.36 -0.78
CA LYS A 73 5.03 -6.46 0.44
C LYS A 73 5.91 -6.97 1.59
N PRO A 74 5.73 -6.43 2.82
CA PRO A 74 6.30 -7.02 4.02
C PRO A 74 5.84 -8.48 4.22
N SER A 75 6.64 -9.26 4.95
CA SER A 75 6.32 -10.66 5.31
C SER A 75 5.41 -10.77 6.52
#